data_AF-A0A920WKY4-F1
#
_entry.id   AF-A0A920WKY4-F1
#
_cell.length_a   1.000
_cell.length_b   1.000
_cell.length_c   1.000
_cell.angle_alpha   90.00
_cell.angle_beta   90.00
_cell.angle_gamma   90.00
#
_symmetry.space_group_name_H-M   'P 1'
#
loop_
_entity.id
_entity.type
_entity.pdbx_description
1 polymer ?
#
loop_
_entity_poly.entity_id
_entity_poly.type
_entity_poly.pdbx_seq_one_letter_code
_entity_poly.pdbx_strand_id
1 'polypeptide(L)'
;MAPSDDLNPGHPVRAGSMLYTLVDPEPGHEVAYNRWYERDHFYGGCMTGPWCFAGSRWVATRELKDLRFPAKGNSISDPVDRGSYVAIYWVEDGHHDDHFAWGADQVVRLYTAGRGFQERRHAHTVLYRHRSNRYRDKDPVPVDLALDHHYAGIVSVVVEPTGGADPVDLDAWLDNEGLPPLFTDGPVASCAQWTAVPRDGMTSNAPMDLGSPPPGPDATMQVFFLEGPPRPAGTGSWTMRPAWRPPG
;
A
#
# COMPACT_ATOMS: atom_id res chain seq x y z
N MET A 1 10.27 2.29 35.08
CA MET A 1 11.21 2.02 33.97
C MET A 1 10.82 0.70 33.37
N ALA A 2 10.23 0.72 32.17
CA ALA A 2 9.99 -0.51 31.41
C ALA A 2 11.34 -1.04 30.89
N PRO A 3 11.56 -2.37 30.84
CA PRO A 3 12.78 -2.92 30.29
C PRO A 3 12.91 -2.59 28.79
N SER A 4 14.16 -2.40 28.36
CA SER A 4 14.63 -2.03 27.03
C SER A 4 14.19 -3.00 25.94
N ASP A 5 14.14 -2.50 24.70
CA ASP A 5 13.88 -3.15 23.41
C ASP A 5 14.78 -4.38 23.07
N ASP A 6 15.45 -5.01 24.03
CA ASP A 6 16.53 -5.99 23.82
C ASP A 6 16.08 -7.46 23.63
N LEU A 7 14.80 -7.73 23.39
CA LEU A 7 14.33 -9.11 23.15
C LEU A 7 14.11 -9.46 21.68
N ASN A 8 14.28 -8.51 20.76
CA ASN A 8 14.31 -8.82 19.34
C ASN A 8 15.70 -8.49 18.80
N PRO A 9 16.54 -9.46 18.36
CA PRO A 9 17.82 -9.13 17.74
C PRO A 9 17.51 -8.20 16.58
N GLY A 10 17.86 -6.91 16.71
CA GLY A 10 17.43 -5.86 15.80
C GLY A 10 17.56 -6.34 14.36
N HIS A 11 16.43 -6.56 13.69
CA HIS A 11 16.45 -7.10 12.33
C HIS A 11 17.13 -6.04 11.44
N PRO A 12 18.27 -6.37 10.80
CA PRO A 12 19.10 -5.36 10.15
C PRO A 12 18.46 -4.82 8.87
N VAL A 13 17.61 -5.62 8.22
CA VAL A 13 16.89 -5.23 7.01
C VAL A 13 15.59 -4.54 7.41
N ARG A 14 15.41 -3.30 6.95
CA ARG A 14 14.22 -2.48 7.22
C ARG A 14 13.60 -2.00 5.92
N ALA A 15 12.28 -2.02 5.83
CA ALA A 15 11.54 -1.42 4.73
C ALA A 15 11.51 0.11 4.89
N GLY A 16 12.31 0.84 4.12
CA GLY A 16 12.27 2.30 4.11
C GLY A 16 11.40 2.89 3.02
N SER A 17 11.06 2.10 1.99
CA SER A 17 10.19 2.56 0.90
C SER A 17 9.36 1.44 0.29
N MET A 18 8.28 1.87 -0.34
CA MET A 18 7.29 1.01 -1.00
C MET A 18 7.04 1.49 -2.42
N LEU A 19 7.00 0.56 -3.38
CA LEU A 19 6.20 0.75 -4.59
C LEU A 19 4.83 0.10 -4.37
N TYR A 20 3.76 0.89 -4.44
CA TYR A 20 2.39 0.41 -4.39
C TYR A 20 1.77 0.52 -5.77
N THR A 21 1.26 -0.60 -6.29
CA THR A 21 0.53 -0.64 -7.56
C THR A 21 -0.87 -1.20 -7.37
N LEU A 22 -1.85 -0.60 -8.02
CA LEU A 22 -3.24 -1.01 -8.06
C LEU A 22 -3.72 -0.89 -9.52
N VAL A 23 -4.07 -2.03 -10.12
CA VAL A 23 -4.26 -2.18 -11.57
C VAL A 23 -5.49 -3.02 -11.88
N ASP A 24 -6.13 -2.73 -13.01
CA ASP A 24 -7.06 -3.64 -13.68
C ASP A 24 -6.50 -4.06 -15.05
N PRO A 25 -6.42 -5.35 -15.39
CA PRO A 25 -6.35 -5.77 -16.78
C PRO A 25 -7.65 -5.39 -17.52
N GLU A 26 -7.57 -5.20 -18.82
CA GLU A 26 -8.76 -5.04 -19.65
C GLU A 26 -9.58 -6.34 -19.67
N PRO A 27 -10.92 -6.27 -19.75
CA PRO A 27 -11.77 -7.46 -19.73
C PRO A 27 -11.33 -8.51 -20.77
N GLY A 28 -11.20 -9.76 -20.32
CA GLY A 28 -10.73 -10.88 -21.15
C GLY A 28 -9.20 -11.08 -21.16
N HIS A 29 -8.43 -10.18 -20.55
CA HIS A 29 -6.97 -10.25 -20.48
C HIS A 29 -6.44 -10.65 -19.09
N GLU A 30 -7.30 -11.01 -18.15
CA GLU A 30 -6.97 -11.26 -16.74
C GLU A 30 -5.92 -12.37 -16.57
N VAL A 31 -6.09 -13.47 -17.31
CA VAL A 31 -5.15 -14.61 -17.26
C VAL A 31 -3.82 -14.25 -17.90
N ALA A 32 -3.83 -13.53 -19.02
CA ALA A 32 -2.62 -13.09 -19.71
C ALA A 32 -1.83 -12.10 -18.86
N TYR A 33 -2.52 -11.14 -18.23
CA TYR A 33 -1.94 -10.20 -17.29
C TYR A 33 -1.27 -10.92 -16.12
N ASN A 34 -1.96 -11.85 -15.45
CA ASN A 34 -1.36 -12.56 -14.31
C ASN A 34 -0.15 -13.40 -14.73
N ARG A 35 -0.22 -14.10 -15.86
CA ARG A 35 0.94 -14.86 -16.38
C ARG A 35 2.12 -13.97 -16.70
N TRP A 36 1.90 -12.83 -17.35
CA TRP A 36 2.95 -11.85 -17.62
C TRP A 36 3.53 -11.28 -16.31
N TYR A 37 2.66 -10.95 -15.36
CA TYR A 37 3.08 -10.37 -14.09
C TYR A 37 3.94 -11.35 -13.28
N GLU A 38 3.50 -12.60 -13.14
CA GLU A 38 4.18 -13.64 -12.35
C GLU A 38 5.47 -14.15 -12.97
N ARG A 39 5.51 -14.22 -14.31
CA ARG A 39 6.66 -14.81 -15.01
C ARG A 39 7.71 -13.79 -15.39
N ASP A 40 7.35 -12.51 -15.42
CA ASP A 40 8.24 -11.45 -15.85
C ASP A 40 8.10 -10.21 -14.97
N HIS A 41 7.00 -9.46 -15.07
CA HIS A 41 6.96 -8.09 -14.57
C HIS A 41 7.28 -7.93 -13.08
N PHE A 42 6.80 -8.85 -12.23
CA PHE A 42 7.09 -8.85 -10.81
C PHE A 42 8.60 -8.91 -10.53
N TYR A 43 9.31 -9.77 -11.27
CA TYR A 43 10.75 -9.94 -11.11
C TYR A 43 11.54 -8.91 -11.89
N GLY A 44 11.37 -8.87 -13.21
CA GLY A 44 12.14 -8.02 -14.09
C GLY A 44 11.89 -6.52 -13.89
N GLY A 45 10.68 -6.15 -13.45
CA GLY A 45 10.32 -4.76 -13.17
C GLY A 45 10.72 -4.28 -11.77
N CYS A 46 10.84 -5.20 -10.80
CA CYS A 46 11.04 -4.84 -9.39
C CYS A 46 12.04 -5.77 -8.68
N MET A 47 11.70 -7.05 -8.45
CA MET A 47 12.45 -7.90 -7.51
C MET A 47 13.90 -8.17 -7.90
N THR A 48 14.29 -8.08 -9.17
CA THR A 48 15.70 -8.21 -9.58
C THR A 48 16.49 -6.91 -9.45
N GLY A 49 15.83 -5.83 -9.04
CA GLY A 49 16.44 -4.54 -8.80
C GLY A 49 17.26 -4.51 -7.51
N PRO A 50 18.22 -3.58 -7.41
CA PRO A 50 19.03 -3.45 -6.22
C PRO A 50 18.13 -3.09 -5.02
N TRP A 51 18.41 -3.67 -3.85
CA TRP A 51 17.76 -3.32 -2.57
C TRP A 51 16.25 -3.61 -2.45
N CYS A 52 15.60 -4.17 -3.48
CA CYS A 52 14.24 -4.68 -3.37
C CYS A 52 14.27 -6.10 -2.82
N PHE A 53 13.85 -6.25 -1.56
CA PHE A 53 14.08 -7.49 -0.82
C PHE A 53 12.82 -8.33 -0.61
N ALA A 54 11.63 -7.73 -0.73
CA ALA A 54 10.36 -8.44 -0.59
C ALA A 54 9.28 -7.86 -1.50
N GLY A 55 8.34 -8.69 -1.91
CA GLY A 55 7.19 -8.28 -2.69
C GLY A 55 6.02 -9.24 -2.51
N SER A 56 4.79 -8.74 -2.56
CA SER A 56 3.59 -9.59 -2.55
C SER A 56 2.48 -9.01 -3.41
N ARG A 57 1.50 -9.86 -3.74
CA ARG A 57 0.36 -9.54 -4.61
C ARG A 57 -0.94 -9.97 -3.97
N TRP A 58 -1.98 -9.16 -4.12
CA TRP A 58 -3.33 -9.42 -3.63
C TRP A 58 -4.38 -9.07 -4.68
N VAL A 59 -5.59 -9.58 -4.49
CA VAL A 59 -6.73 -9.30 -5.36
C VAL A 59 -7.92 -8.81 -4.54
N ALA A 60 -8.44 -7.64 -4.89
CA ALA A 60 -9.71 -7.13 -4.40
C ALA A 60 -10.84 -7.61 -5.32
N THR A 61 -11.64 -8.57 -4.85
CA THR A 61 -12.84 -9.04 -5.56
C THR A 61 -13.91 -7.95 -5.60
N ARG A 62 -14.98 -8.14 -6.39
CA ARG A 62 -16.07 -7.17 -6.49
C ARG A 62 -16.63 -6.80 -5.11
N GLU A 63 -16.88 -7.78 -4.27
CA GLU A 63 -17.44 -7.60 -2.92
C GLU A 63 -16.51 -6.77 -2.02
N LEU A 64 -15.19 -6.91 -2.18
CA LEU A 64 -14.21 -6.11 -1.45
C LEU A 64 -14.13 -4.67 -2.00
N LYS A 65 -14.27 -4.51 -3.32
CA LYS A 65 -14.31 -3.17 -3.94
C LYS A 65 -15.57 -2.39 -3.54
N ASP A 66 -16.68 -3.08 -3.27
CA ASP A 66 -17.91 -2.47 -2.79
C ASP A 66 -17.77 -1.85 -1.37
N LEU A 67 -16.72 -2.22 -0.62
CA LEU A 67 -16.41 -1.64 0.70
C LEU A 67 -15.65 -0.31 0.63
N ARG A 68 -15.21 0.10 -0.57
CA ARG A 68 -14.38 1.29 -0.73
C ARG A 68 -15.18 2.57 -0.51
N PHE A 69 -14.51 3.53 0.11
CA PHE A 69 -15.04 4.86 0.35
C PHE A 69 -13.92 5.91 0.19
N PRO A 70 -14.27 7.18 -0.10
CA PRO A 70 -15.60 7.62 -0.54
C PRO A 70 -15.96 7.07 -1.93
N ALA A 71 -17.25 6.97 -2.26
CA ALA A 71 -17.69 6.44 -3.56
C ALA A 71 -17.46 7.42 -4.74
N LYS A 72 -17.32 8.72 -4.44
CA LYS A 72 -17.05 9.79 -5.41
C LYS A 72 -15.86 10.60 -4.92
N GLY A 73 -15.01 11.06 -5.84
CA GLY A 73 -13.84 11.87 -5.51
C GLY A 73 -12.81 11.13 -4.66
N ASN A 74 -12.73 9.80 -4.83
CA ASN A 74 -11.72 8.99 -4.16
C ASN A 74 -10.35 9.27 -4.78
N SER A 75 -9.38 9.72 -3.98
CA SER A 75 -8.07 10.15 -4.48
C SER A 75 -7.20 9.02 -5.03
N ILE A 76 -7.52 7.76 -4.69
CA ILE A 76 -6.74 6.58 -5.08
C ILE A 76 -7.37 5.86 -6.27
N SER A 77 -8.69 5.85 -6.36
CA SER A 77 -9.40 5.15 -7.42
C SER A 77 -10.65 5.93 -7.76
N ASP A 78 -10.59 6.73 -8.83
CA ASP A 78 -11.78 7.42 -9.37
C ASP A 78 -11.99 6.99 -10.83
N PRO A 79 -13.12 6.31 -11.16
CA PRO A 79 -14.16 5.78 -10.26
C PRO A 79 -13.67 4.77 -9.21
N VAL A 80 -14.39 4.71 -8.09
CA VAL A 80 -14.07 3.94 -6.87
C VAL A 80 -13.84 2.43 -7.10
N ASP A 81 -14.44 1.89 -8.16
CA ASP A 81 -14.36 0.47 -8.48
C ASP A 81 -13.14 0.08 -9.34
N ARG A 82 -12.29 1.04 -9.72
CA ARG A 82 -11.04 0.79 -10.43
C ARG A 82 -9.98 0.13 -9.55
N GLY A 83 -9.20 -0.75 -10.16
CA GLY A 83 -8.11 -1.48 -9.55
C GLY A 83 -8.58 -2.70 -8.79
N SER A 84 -8.14 -3.88 -9.22
CA SER A 84 -8.47 -5.15 -8.57
C SER A 84 -7.20 -5.89 -8.14
N TYR A 85 -6.09 -5.68 -8.83
CA TYR A 85 -4.82 -6.35 -8.54
C TYR A 85 -3.88 -5.37 -7.84
N VAL A 86 -3.47 -5.72 -6.63
CA VAL A 86 -2.47 -4.98 -5.86
C VAL A 86 -1.14 -5.71 -5.96
N ALA A 87 -0.06 -4.97 -6.17
CA ALA A 87 1.29 -5.46 -5.89
C ALA A 87 2.05 -4.41 -5.08
N ILE A 88 2.77 -4.89 -4.08
CA ILE A 88 3.57 -4.10 -3.17
C ILE A 88 4.99 -4.65 -3.16
N TYR A 89 5.98 -3.75 -3.13
CA TYR A 89 7.41 -4.09 -3.08
C TYR A 89 8.11 -3.28 -2.00
N TRP A 90 8.88 -3.94 -1.15
CA TRP A 90 9.76 -3.30 -0.17
C TRP A 90 11.12 -3.02 -0.77
N VAL A 91 11.58 -1.79 -0.54
CA VAL A 91 12.95 -1.34 -0.78
C VAL A 91 13.58 -1.06 0.58
N GLU A 92 14.82 -1.53 0.75
CA GLU A 92 15.59 -1.35 1.98
C GLU A 92 15.74 0.13 2.34
N ASP A 93 15.74 0.41 3.64
CA ASP A 93 15.91 1.75 4.18
C ASP A 93 17.23 2.39 3.73
N GLY A 94 17.17 3.67 3.40
CA GLY A 94 18.29 4.41 2.80
C GLY A 94 18.50 4.21 1.29
N HIS A 95 17.80 3.26 0.65
CA HIS A 95 18.04 2.88 -0.76
C HIS A 95 16.90 3.22 -1.73
N HIS A 96 16.02 4.14 -1.35
CA HIS A 96 14.92 4.61 -2.21
C HIS A 96 15.41 5.06 -3.59
N ASP A 97 16.34 6.01 -3.61
CA ASP A 97 16.79 6.65 -4.84
C ASP A 97 17.57 5.65 -5.71
N ASP A 98 18.37 4.75 -5.10
CA ASP A 98 19.10 3.69 -5.79
C ASP A 98 18.16 2.76 -6.56
N HIS A 99 17.13 2.24 -5.88
CA HIS A 99 16.20 1.29 -6.48
C HIS A 99 15.35 1.93 -7.56
N PHE A 100 14.78 3.11 -7.29
CA PHE A 100 13.83 3.72 -8.22
C PHE A 100 14.50 4.45 -9.40
N ALA A 101 15.74 4.89 -9.28
CA ALA A 101 16.54 5.32 -10.44
C ALA A 101 16.80 4.13 -11.38
N TRP A 102 17.18 2.96 -10.84
CA TRP A 102 17.28 1.74 -11.63
C TRP A 102 15.93 1.37 -12.26
N GLY A 103 14.84 1.38 -11.47
CA GLY A 103 13.50 0.99 -11.93
C GLY A 103 12.97 1.85 -13.09
N ALA A 104 13.23 3.16 -13.05
CA ALA A 104 12.84 4.10 -14.11
C ALA A 104 13.49 3.74 -15.46
N ASP A 105 14.77 3.38 -15.47
CA ASP A 105 15.45 2.91 -16.67
C ASP A 105 14.94 1.54 -17.12
N GLN A 106 14.71 0.63 -16.16
CA GLN A 106 14.30 -0.74 -16.47
C GLN A 106 12.92 -0.82 -17.09
N VAL A 107 11.93 -0.06 -16.60
CA VAL A 107 10.58 -0.12 -17.17
C VAL A 107 10.60 0.26 -18.66
N VAL A 108 11.41 1.26 -19.04
CA VAL A 108 11.57 1.66 -20.45
C VAL A 108 12.23 0.53 -21.26
N ARG A 109 13.27 -0.12 -20.72
CA ARG A 109 13.96 -1.24 -21.39
C ARG A 109 13.03 -2.44 -21.60
N LEU A 110 12.25 -2.81 -20.59
CA LEU A 110 11.29 -3.90 -20.67
C LEU A 110 10.24 -3.63 -21.75
N TYR A 111 9.64 -2.45 -21.75
CA TYR A 111 8.63 -2.08 -22.73
C TYR A 111 9.21 -2.01 -24.15
N THR A 112 10.41 -1.45 -24.31
CA THR A 112 11.12 -1.44 -25.61
C THR A 112 11.41 -2.84 -26.12
N ALA A 113 11.70 -3.80 -25.23
CA ALA A 113 11.95 -5.19 -25.57
C ALA A 113 10.67 -6.03 -25.79
N GLY A 114 9.48 -5.40 -25.82
CA GLY A 114 8.21 -6.13 -25.98
C GLY A 114 7.80 -6.93 -24.75
N ARG A 115 8.40 -6.64 -23.58
CA ARG A 115 8.09 -7.28 -22.28
C ARG A 115 7.12 -6.45 -21.44
N GLY A 116 6.49 -5.43 -22.03
CA GLY A 116 5.38 -4.71 -21.42
C GLY A 116 4.05 -5.43 -21.60
N PHE A 117 3.03 -4.97 -20.89
CA PHE A 117 1.65 -5.41 -21.05
C PHE A 117 0.77 -4.17 -21.17
N GLN A 118 0.05 -4.03 -22.29
CA GLN A 118 -0.67 -2.81 -22.65
C GLN A 118 -2.16 -2.90 -22.31
N GLU A 119 -2.68 -4.11 -22.22
CA GLU A 119 -4.09 -4.44 -21.96
C GLU A 119 -4.38 -4.35 -20.45
N ARG A 120 -3.95 -3.24 -19.84
CA ARG A 120 -4.15 -2.92 -18.42
C ARG A 120 -4.28 -1.42 -18.20
N ARG A 121 -4.89 -1.06 -17.08
CA ARG A 121 -5.07 0.32 -16.62
C ARG A 121 -4.64 0.43 -15.17
N HIS A 122 -3.82 1.42 -14.87
CA HIS A 122 -3.44 1.73 -13.50
C HIS A 122 -4.54 2.58 -12.85
N ALA A 123 -5.03 2.15 -11.69
CA ALA A 123 -5.83 3.01 -10.83
C ALA A 123 -4.90 3.90 -10.00
N HIS A 124 -3.83 3.31 -9.45
CA HIS A 124 -2.86 3.99 -8.61
C HIS A 124 -1.50 3.30 -8.69
N THR A 125 -0.45 4.02 -9.05
CA THR A 125 0.93 3.51 -8.99
C THR A 125 1.85 4.61 -8.51
N VAL A 126 2.30 4.47 -7.27
CA VAL A 126 2.93 5.53 -6.50
C VAL A 126 4.01 4.95 -5.61
N LEU A 127 5.07 5.75 -5.44
CA LEU A 127 6.16 5.49 -4.52
C LEU A 127 5.87 6.11 -3.17
N TYR A 128 6.24 5.41 -2.11
CA TYR A 128 5.98 5.80 -0.74
C TYR A 128 7.24 5.63 0.11
N ARG A 129 7.43 6.53 1.09
CA ARG A 129 8.45 6.40 2.13
C ARG A 129 7.82 5.95 3.43
N HIS A 130 8.52 5.08 4.15
CA HIS A 130 8.10 4.60 5.45
C HIS A 130 8.01 5.76 6.46
N ARG A 131 7.01 5.71 7.34
CA ARG A 131 6.83 6.67 8.43
C ARG A 131 6.90 5.99 9.79
N SER A 132 6.08 4.97 10.01
CA SER A 132 5.91 4.36 11.33
C SER A 132 5.11 3.06 11.27
N ASN A 133 5.25 2.21 12.27
CA ASN A 133 4.54 0.93 12.39
C ASN A 133 3.86 0.84 13.76
N ARG A 134 2.65 0.30 13.80
CA ARG A 134 1.99 -0.16 15.03
C ARG A 134 1.66 -1.63 14.91
N TYR A 135 1.69 -2.31 16.06
CA TYR A 135 1.48 -3.74 16.15
C TYR A 135 0.47 -4.05 17.25
N ARG A 136 -0.37 -5.06 17.01
CA ARG A 136 -1.26 -5.63 18.04
C ARG A 136 -0.46 -6.37 19.10
N ASP A 137 0.48 -7.20 18.67
CA ASP A 137 1.18 -8.16 19.52
C ASP A 137 2.50 -7.60 20.05
N LYS A 138 2.90 -8.05 21.25
CA LYS A 138 4.18 -7.67 21.87
C LYS A 138 5.39 -8.23 21.12
N ASP A 139 5.23 -9.40 20.50
CA ASP A 139 6.21 -10.04 19.63
C ASP A 139 5.57 -10.22 18.24
N PRO A 140 5.52 -9.14 17.44
CA PRO A 140 4.81 -9.14 16.18
C PRO A 140 5.68 -9.68 15.05
N VAL A 141 5.04 -10.06 13.96
CA VAL A 141 5.72 -10.10 12.66
C VAL A 141 6.02 -8.64 12.27
N PRO A 142 7.30 -8.24 12.16
CA PRO A 142 7.64 -6.87 11.79
C PRO A 142 7.18 -6.58 10.35
N VAL A 143 6.85 -5.32 10.06
CA VAL A 143 6.41 -4.88 8.72
C VAL A 143 7.43 -5.23 7.63
N ASP A 144 8.71 -5.27 7.98
CA ASP A 144 9.81 -5.67 7.12
C ASP A 144 9.62 -7.10 6.58
N LEU A 145 9.02 -8.00 7.36
CA LEU A 145 8.75 -9.39 6.98
C LEU A 145 7.30 -9.63 6.53
N ALA A 146 6.46 -8.59 6.52
CA ALA A 146 5.02 -8.75 6.33
C ALA A 146 4.63 -9.29 4.93
N LEU A 147 5.43 -9.01 3.90
CA LEU A 147 5.14 -9.50 2.54
C LEU A 147 5.44 -10.98 2.34
N ASP A 148 6.32 -11.54 3.18
CA ASP A 148 6.70 -12.95 3.17
C ASP A 148 5.92 -13.77 4.21
N HIS A 149 5.24 -13.10 5.16
CA HIS A 149 4.47 -13.77 6.20
C HIS A 149 3.21 -14.47 5.70
N HIS A 150 2.73 -14.13 4.50
CA HIS A 150 1.50 -14.66 3.90
C HIS A 150 0.23 -14.34 4.71
N TYR A 151 0.10 -13.10 5.18
CA TYR A 151 -1.15 -12.60 5.76
C TYR A 151 -2.36 -12.89 4.87
N ALA A 152 -3.49 -13.23 5.49
CA ALA A 152 -4.73 -13.60 4.81
C ALA A 152 -5.34 -12.43 4.00
N GLY A 153 -4.96 -11.19 4.29
CA GLY A 153 -5.26 -10.06 3.45
C GLY A 153 -4.59 -8.77 3.88
N ILE A 154 -4.82 -7.74 3.07
CA ILE A 154 -4.41 -6.37 3.36
C ILE A 154 -5.60 -5.42 3.20
N VAL A 155 -5.55 -4.30 3.90
CA VAL A 155 -6.42 -3.14 3.68
C VAL A 155 -5.54 -1.91 3.54
N SER A 156 -5.78 -1.08 2.52
CA SER A 156 -5.10 0.21 2.34
C SER A 156 -6.07 1.36 2.55
N VAL A 157 -5.71 2.33 3.39
CA VAL A 157 -6.51 3.55 3.64
C VAL A 157 -5.62 4.77 3.45
N VAL A 158 -6.08 5.75 2.69
CA VAL A 158 -5.43 7.05 2.60
C VAL A 158 -6.22 8.06 3.40
N VAL A 159 -5.55 8.70 4.35
CA VAL A 159 -6.10 9.76 5.18
C VAL A 159 -5.54 11.08 4.68
N GLU A 160 -6.42 11.97 4.24
CA GLU A 160 -6.06 13.30 3.72
C GLU A 160 -6.61 14.37 4.66
N PRO A 161 -5.80 15.36 5.08
CA PRO A 161 -6.32 16.50 5.83
C PRO A 161 -7.32 17.30 4.99
N THR A 162 -8.49 17.58 5.53
CA THR A 162 -9.46 18.49 4.91
C THR A 162 -9.19 19.92 5.34
N GLY A 163 -9.06 20.85 4.39
CA GLY A 163 -8.94 22.27 4.70
C GLY A 163 -10.14 22.77 5.52
N GLY A 164 -9.87 23.38 6.68
CA GLY A 164 -10.89 23.95 7.57
C GLY A 164 -11.23 23.10 8.80
N ALA A 165 -10.68 21.89 8.94
CA ALA A 165 -10.71 21.14 10.19
C ALA A 165 -9.57 21.58 11.12
N ASP A 166 -9.81 21.51 12.43
CA ASP A 166 -8.73 21.68 13.41
C ASP A 166 -7.66 20.60 13.17
N PRO A 167 -6.36 20.95 13.26
CA PRO A 167 -5.29 19.97 13.12
C PRO A 167 -5.47 18.84 14.13
N VAL A 168 -5.72 17.63 13.63
CA VAL A 168 -5.72 16.41 14.45
C VAL A 168 -4.32 15.83 14.38
N ASP A 169 -3.74 15.54 15.55
CA ASP A 169 -2.57 14.67 15.62
C ASP A 169 -3.02 13.25 15.27
N LEU A 170 -2.86 12.89 13.99
CA LEU A 170 -3.28 11.58 13.47
C LEU A 170 -2.57 10.44 14.20
N ASP A 171 -1.31 10.61 14.58
CA ASP A 171 -0.56 9.57 15.29
C ASP A 171 -1.16 9.35 16.68
N ALA A 172 -1.40 10.42 17.43
CA ALA A 172 -2.04 10.34 18.74
C ALA A 172 -3.47 9.78 18.65
N TRP A 173 -4.26 10.16 17.64
CA TRP A 173 -5.60 9.62 17.46
C TRP A 173 -5.58 8.13 17.11
N LEU A 174 -4.67 7.69 16.25
CA LEU A 174 -4.51 6.27 15.92
C LEU A 174 -4.15 5.44 17.14
N ASP A 175 -3.20 5.92 17.95
CA ASP A 175 -2.71 5.18 19.11
C ASP A 175 -3.76 5.09 20.23
N ASN A 176 -4.58 6.13 20.42
CA ASN A 176 -5.52 6.21 21.54
C ASN A 176 -6.96 5.79 21.20
N GLU A 177 -7.38 5.92 19.94
CA GLU A 177 -8.78 5.74 19.53
C GLU A 177 -8.93 4.83 18.30
N GLY A 178 -8.15 5.09 17.25
CA GLY A 178 -8.35 4.46 15.94
C GLY A 178 -7.96 2.98 15.88
N LEU A 179 -6.76 2.64 16.34
CA LEU A 179 -6.19 1.29 16.26
C LEU A 179 -6.60 0.34 17.41
N PRO A 180 -6.75 0.78 18.68
CA PRO A 180 -7.10 -0.14 19.77
C PRO A 180 -8.28 -1.09 19.49
N PRO A 181 -9.42 -0.65 18.91
CA PRO A 181 -10.52 -1.56 18.60
C PRO A 181 -10.21 -2.51 17.43
N LEU A 182 -9.34 -2.13 16.49
CA LEU A 182 -8.94 -2.98 15.36
C LEU A 182 -7.94 -4.06 15.77
N PHE A 183 -7.16 -3.79 16.82
CA PHE A 183 -6.16 -4.71 17.38
C PHE A 183 -6.76 -5.67 18.41
N THR A 184 -7.52 -5.18 19.39
CA THR A 184 -7.96 -6.00 20.53
C THR A 184 -8.97 -7.07 20.11
N ASP A 185 -9.91 -6.70 19.24
CA ASP A 185 -11.05 -7.55 18.85
C ASP A 185 -11.08 -7.85 17.34
N GLY A 186 -10.06 -7.40 16.60
CA GLY A 186 -10.02 -7.47 15.13
C GLY A 186 -8.92 -8.39 14.58
N PRO A 187 -9.00 -8.73 13.28
CA PRO A 187 -8.01 -9.54 12.57
C PRO A 187 -6.74 -8.76 12.22
N VAL A 188 -6.64 -7.47 12.54
CA VAL A 188 -5.50 -6.64 12.16
C VAL A 188 -4.32 -6.96 13.07
N ALA A 189 -3.21 -7.40 12.47
CA ALA A 189 -1.96 -7.67 13.18
C ALA A 189 -1.07 -6.41 13.28
N SER A 190 -1.04 -5.61 12.22
CA SER A 190 -0.20 -4.42 12.15
C SER A 190 -0.78 -3.34 11.24
N CYS A 191 -0.32 -2.10 11.46
CA CYS A 191 -0.60 -0.93 10.64
C CYS A 191 0.74 -0.25 10.30
N ALA A 192 1.09 -0.21 9.02
CA ALA A 192 2.25 0.50 8.50
C ALA A 192 1.81 1.83 7.86
N GLN A 193 2.42 2.93 8.26
CA GLN A 193 2.15 4.26 7.71
C GLN A 193 3.25 4.71 6.76
N TRP A 194 2.82 5.41 5.72
CA TRP A 194 3.67 5.82 4.61
C TRP A 194 3.29 7.21 4.09
N THR A 195 4.30 7.95 3.66
CA THR A 195 4.13 9.26 3.01
C THR A 195 4.40 9.12 1.52
N ALA A 196 3.51 9.66 0.69
CA ALA A 196 3.65 9.59 -0.75
C ALA A 196 4.86 10.42 -1.22
N VAL A 197 5.61 9.89 -2.18
CA VAL A 197 6.68 10.63 -2.86
C VAL A 197 6.07 11.35 -4.07
N PRO A 198 6.26 12.68 -4.20
CA PRO A 198 5.79 13.41 -5.37
C PRO A 198 6.37 12.83 -6.66
N ARG A 199 5.58 12.85 -7.74
CA ARG A 199 6.10 12.53 -9.07
C ARG A 199 7.15 13.56 -9.47
N ASP A 200 8.21 13.06 -10.07
CA ASP A 200 9.38 13.79 -10.54
C ASP A 200 9.65 13.44 -12.02
N GLY A 201 10.78 13.92 -12.56
CA GLY A 201 11.17 13.61 -13.94
C GLY A 201 11.35 12.12 -14.22
N MET A 202 11.79 11.33 -13.23
CA MET A 202 12.02 9.89 -13.39
C MET A 202 10.69 9.14 -13.50
N THR A 203 9.78 9.38 -12.57
CA THR A 203 8.46 8.74 -12.54
C THR A 203 7.53 9.25 -13.65
N SER A 204 7.72 10.47 -14.13
CA SER A 204 6.96 11.04 -15.25
C SER A 204 7.35 10.47 -16.61
N ASN A 205 8.51 9.81 -16.72
CA ASN A 205 8.98 9.16 -17.96
C ASN A 205 8.42 7.74 -18.15
N ALA A 206 7.52 7.29 -17.27
CA ALA A 206 6.89 5.98 -17.39
C ALA A 206 6.18 5.83 -18.76
N PRO A 207 6.33 4.69 -19.46
CA PRO A 207 5.74 4.49 -20.79
C PRO A 207 4.23 4.21 -20.75
N MET A 208 3.56 4.47 -19.63
CA MET A 208 2.14 4.25 -19.41
C MET A 208 1.56 5.29 -18.44
N ASP A 209 0.24 5.44 -18.46
CA ASP A 209 -0.48 6.17 -17.41
C ASP A 209 -0.42 5.39 -16.09
N LEU A 210 0.09 6.04 -15.04
CA LEU A 210 0.24 5.49 -13.69
C LEU A 210 -1.02 5.66 -12.83
N GLY A 211 -2.11 6.20 -13.39
CA GLY A 211 -3.35 6.43 -12.67
C GLY A 211 -3.26 7.66 -11.77
N SER A 212 -4.00 7.61 -10.66
CA SER A 212 -4.15 8.77 -9.78
C SER A 212 -2.80 9.28 -9.25
N PRO A 213 -2.64 10.60 -9.08
CA PRO A 213 -1.39 11.17 -8.60
C PRO A 213 -1.08 10.71 -7.16
N PRO A 214 0.18 10.83 -6.70
CA PRO A 214 0.50 10.71 -5.29
C PRO A 214 -0.39 11.63 -4.46
N PRO A 215 -0.96 11.16 -3.33
CA PRO A 215 -1.65 12.02 -2.37
C PRO A 215 -0.76 13.19 -1.92
N GLY A 216 -1.38 14.24 -1.39
CA GLY A 216 -0.66 15.41 -0.90
C GLY A 216 0.37 15.05 0.19
N PRO A 217 1.39 15.90 0.44
CA PRO A 217 2.48 15.61 1.38
C PRO A 217 2.02 15.39 2.81
N ASP A 218 0.87 15.97 3.19
CA ASP A 218 0.28 15.82 4.52
C ASP A 218 -0.67 14.61 4.62
N ALA A 219 -0.94 13.93 3.49
CA ALA A 219 -1.72 12.71 3.47
C ALA A 219 -0.87 11.52 3.96
N THR A 220 -1.54 10.55 4.58
CA THR A 220 -0.89 9.33 5.03
C THR A 220 -1.56 8.11 4.41
N MET A 221 -0.77 7.28 3.73
CA MET A 221 -1.18 5.94 3.32
C MET A 221 -0.95 4.99 4.49
N GLN A 222 -1.96 4.20 4.82
CA GLN A 222 -1.93 3.17 5.84
C GLN A 222 -2.12 1.82 5.16
N VAL A 223 -1.23 0.87 5.42
CA VAL A 223 -1.37 -0.54 5.01
C VAL A 223 -1.54 -1.38 6.25
N PHE A 224 -2.70 -2.01 6.36
CA PHE A 224 -3.05 -2.94 7.43
C PHE A 224 -2.84 -4.37 6.97
N PHE A 225 -2.18 -5.19 7.78
CA PHE A 225 -2.00 -6.63 7.54
C PHE A 225 -2.93 -7.44 8.43
N LEU A 226 -3.64 -8.41 7.84
CA LEU A 226 -4.72 -9.12 8.51
C LEU A 226 -4.43 -10.63 8.61
N GLU A 227 -4.66 -11.20 9.79
CA GLU A 227 -4.61 -12.66 10.07
C GLU A 227 -5.81 -13.41 9.47
N GLY A 228 -6.91 -12.71 9.22
CA GLY A 228 -8.12 -13.23 8.60
C GLY A 228 -8.44 -12.52 7.28
N PRO A 229 -9.30 -13.11 6.42
CA PRO A 229 -9.69 -12.45 5.19
C PRO A 229 -10.41 -11.13 5.51
N PRO A 230 -10.25 -10.08 4.70
CA PRO A 230 -11.08 -8.89 4.81
C PRO A 230 -12.53 -9.29 4.57
N ARG A 231 -13.44 -8.91 5.46
CA ARG A 231 -14.86 -9.26 5.36
C ARG A 231 -15.71 -8.01 5.18
N PRO A 232 -16.80 -8.06 4.40
CA PRO A 232 -17.88 -7.10 4.50
C PRO A 232 -18.35 -7.05 5.96
N ALA A 233 -18.64 -5.85 6.48
CA ALA A 233 -19.09 -5.67 7.86
C ALA A 233 -20.42 -6.42 8.10
N GLY A 234 -20.32 -7.66 8.57
CA GLY A 234 -21.43 -8.47 9.06
C GLY A 234 -21.39 -8.53 10.59
N THR A 235 -22.31 -7.84 11.25
CA THR A 235 -22.69 -7.94 12.68
C THR A 235 -21.62 -7.73 13.78
N GLY A 236 -20.33 -7.58 13.44
CA GLY A 236 -19.30 -7.02 14.31
C GLY A 236 -18.82 -5.69 13.71
N SER A 237 -19.00 -4.59 14.44
CA SER A 237 -18.90 -3.23 13.91
C SER A 237 -17.50 -2.89 13.36
N TRP A 238 -17.33 -2.90 12.04
CA TRP A 238 -16.35 -2.04 11.37
C TRP A 238 -17.02 -0.70 11.07
N THR A 239 -17.40 0.03 12.11
CA THR A 239 -17.63 1.46 11.96
C THR A 239 -16.31 2.16 12.26
N MET A 240 -15.48 2.39 11.23
CA MET A 240 -14.81 3.68 11.19
C MET A 240 -15.94 4.71 11.06
N ARG A 241 -16.47 5.15 12.20
CA ARG A 241 -17.26 6.38 12.20
C ARG A 241 -16.28 7.44 11.68
N PRO A 242 -16.66 8.28 10.70
CA PRO A 242 -15.89 9.47 10.43
C PRO A 242 -15.72 10.18 11.77
N ALA A 243 -14.48 10.24 12.27
CA ALA A 243 -14.15 11.25 13.26
C ALA A 243 -14.47 12.56 12.53
N TRP A 244 -15.45 13.29 13.07
CA TRP A 244 -16.01 14.54 12.57
C TRP A 244 -17.29 14.43 11.72
N ARG A 245 -18.43 14.71 12.38
CA ARG A 245 -19.55 15.42 11.75
C ARG A 245 -19.30 16.92 11.96
N PRO A 246 -19.53 17.79 10.96
CA PRO A 246 -19.67 19.21 11.23
C PRO A 246 -20.80 19.43 12.23
N PRO A 247 -20.71 20.39 13.15
CA PRO A 247 -21.90 20.94 13.77
C PRO A 247 -22.71 21.67 12.68
N GLY A 248 -23.92 21.17 12.39
CA GLY A 248 -24.89 21.77 11.47
C GLY A 248 -25.66 20.76 10.65
#